data_AF-X1ATG1-F1
#
_entry.id   AF-X1ATG1-F1
#
_cell.length_a   1.000
_cell.length_b   1.000
_cell.length_c   1.000
_cell.angle_alpha   90.00
_cell.angle_beta   90.00
_cell.angle_gamma   90.00
#
_symmetry.space_group_name_H-M   'P 1'
#
loop_
_entity.id
_entity.type
_entity.pdbx_description
1 polymer ?
#
loop_
_entity_poly.entity_id
_entity_poly.type
_entity_poly.pdbx_seq_one_letter_code
_entity_poly.pdbx_strand_id
1 'polypeptide(L)'
;MPCLNNIRKLLPEFLGDKGKNLKAEGNKYYNVKNTGIGFHGDSERKIVAACRLGEKISLHYNWFLRGESVGKRIKIDLNHGDMYIMSEKATGNDWKKKKTLTLRHAAGAKKYTTIKSKK
;
A
#
# COMPACT_ATOMS: atom_id res chain seq x y z
N MET A 1 6.01 -18.85 4.29
CA MET A 1 7.32 -18.14 4.30
C MET A 1 7.95 -18.23 5.69
N PRO A 2 8.76 -19.26 5.97
CA PRO A 2 9.34 -19.49 7.30
C PRO A 2 10.17 -18.30 7.81
N CYS A 3 10.98 -17.67 6.94
CA CYS A 3 11.84 -16.55 7.33
C CYS A 3 11.07 -15.26 7.71
N LEU A 4 9.85 -15.07 7.19
CA LEU A 4 9.01 -13.92 7.57
C LEU A 4 8.27 -14.13 8.89
N ASN A 5 8.26 -15.35 9.43
CA ASN A 5 7.56 -15.63 10.68
C ASN A 5 8.21 -14.90 11.86
N ASN A 6 9.53 -14.68 11.81
CA ASN A 6 10.25 -13.91 12.82
C ASN A 6 9.77 -12.45 12.84
N ILE A 7 9.67 -11.81 11.67
CA ILE A 7 9.12 -10.44 11.56
C ILE A 7 7.72 -10.39 12.15
N ARG A 8 6.85 -11.34 11.76
CA ARG A 8 5.47 -11.41 12.26
C ARG A 8 5.40 -11.56 13.79
N LYS A 9 6.29 -12.36 14.39
CA LYS A 9 6.35 -12.57 15.84
C LYS A 9 6.80 -11.32 16.61
N LEU A 10 7.61 -10.47 15.99
CA LEU A 10 8.11 -9.23 16.58
C LEU A 10 7.14 -8.05 16.41
N LEU A 11 6.21 -8.07 15.44
CA LEU A 11 5.25 -6.99 15.23
C LEU A 11 4.47 -6.55 16.49
N PRO A 12 4.02 -7.46 17.39
CA PRO A 12 3.36 -7.08 18.64
C PRO A 12 4.23 -6.25 19.58
N GLU A 13 5.56 -6.36 19.53
CA GLU A 13 6.47 -5.56 20.36
C GLU A 13 6.42 -4.07 19.96
N PHE A 14 6.10 -3.78 18.70
CA PHE A 14 6.00 -2.40 18.17
C PHE A 14 4.57 -1.89 18.05
N LEU A 15 3.60 -2.78 17.77
CA LEU A 15 2.21 -2.42 17.47
C LEU A 15 1.22 -2.83 18.57
N GLY A 16 1.70 -3.44 19.66
CA GLY A 16 0.86 -4.00 20.72
C GLY A 16 -0.13 -5.02 20.16
N ASP A 17 -1.37 -4.96 20.65
CA ASP A 17 -2.42 -5.88 20.23
C ASP A 17 -2.77 -5.80 18.73
N LYS A 18 -2.54 -4.65 18.10
CA LYS A 18 -2.76 -4.49 16.65
C LYS A 18 -1.77 -5.28 15.80
N GLY A 19 -0.61 -5.65 16.36
CA GLY A 19 0.40 -6.50 15.72
C GLY A 19 0.11 -8.00 15.85
N LYS A 20 -0.83 -8.40 16.71
CA LYS A 20 -1.16 -9.80 16.95
C LYS A 20 -2.06 -10.36 15.85
N ASN A 21 -1.93 -11.66 15.57
CA ASN A 21 -2.81 -12.43 14.68
C ASN A 21 -2.97 -11.87 13.25
N LEU A 22 -2.02 -11.06 12.79
CA LEU A 22 -2.01 -10.56 11.41
C LEU A 22 -1.77 -11.71 10.41
N LYS A 23 -2.48 -11.64 9.28
CA LYS A 23 -2.33 -12.56 8.15
C LYS A 23 -1.24 -12.05 7.22
N ALA A 24 -0.38 -12.96 6.74
CA ALA A 24 0.71 -12.62 5.84
C ALA A 24 0.35 -12.99 4.40
N GLU A 25 0.51 -12.03 3.49
CA GLU A 25 0.35 -12.19 2.05
C GLU A 25 1.59 -11.64 1.34
N GLY A 26 1.95 -12.21 0.18
CA GLY A 26 3.15 -11.84 -0.56
C GLY A 26 2.82 -11.33 -1.96
N ASN A 27 3.32 -10.14 -2.30
CA ASN A 27 3.20 -9.55 -3.64
C ASN A 27 4.53 -9.68 -4.40
N LYS A 28 4.60 -10.59 -5.38
CA LYS A 28 5.81 -10.82 -6.19
C LYS A 28 5.82 -9.93 -7.44
N TYR A 29 6.57 -8.83 -7.36
CA TYR A 29 6.87 -7.97 -8.50
C TYR A 29 8.12 -8.45 -9.23
N TYR A 30 7.97 -9.42 -10.14
CA TYR A 30 9.10 -10.09 -10.80
C TYR A 30 9.96 -9.16 -11.67
N ASN A 31 9.40 -8.04 -12.14
CA ASN A 31 10.14 -6.98 -12.81
C ASN A 31 9.49 -5.62 -12.50
N VAL A 32 10.20 -4.77 -11.76
CA VAL A 32 9.68 -3.47 -11.31
C VAL A 32 9.39 -2.48 -12.45
N LYS A 33 9.95 -2.71 -13.65
CA LYS A 33 9.73 -1.88 -14.84
C LYS A 33 8.38 -2.18 -15.52
N ASN A 34 7.79 -3.36 -15.31
CA ASN A 34 6.55 -3.76 -15.99
C ASN A 34 5.44 -4.30 -15.06
N THR A 35 5.73 -4.54 -13.78
CA THR A 35 4.76 -4.98 -12.76
C THR A 35 4.38 -3.85 -11.81
N GLY A 36 3.23 -3.99 -11.16
CA GLY A 36 2.70 -2.99 -10.26
C GLY A 36 1.22 -3.22 -9.98
N ILE A 37 0.66 -2.34 -9.16
CA ILE A 37 -0.76 -2.30 -8.82
C ILE A 37 -1.24 -0.86 -8.91
N GLY A 38 -2.38 -0.66 -9.58
CA GLY A 38 -2.95 0.67 -9.81
C GLY A 38 -3.52 1.30 -8.54
N PHE A 39 -4.01 2.53 -8.64
CA PHE A 39 -4.63 3.22 -7.50
C PHE A 39 -5.88 2.48 -7.01
N HIS A 40 -5.79 1.92 -5.81
CA HIS A 40 -6.86 1.15 -5.17
C HIS A 40 -6.88 1.42 -3.66
N GLY A 41 -7.87 0.83 -2.99
CA GLY A 41 -7.87 0.66 -1.54
C GLY A 41 -8.24 -0.77 -1.19
N ASP A 42 -7.86 -1.18 0.00
CA ASP A 42 -8.04 -2.53 0.52
C ASP A 42 -9.28 -2.58 1.42
N SER A 43 -10.41 -3.05 0.87
CA SER A 43 -11.72 -2.93 1.52
C SER A 43 -11.82 -3.79 2.78
N GLU A 44 -11.01 -4.83 2.85
CA GLU A 44 -10.95 -5.83 3.91
C GLU A 44 -9.89 -5.52 4.97
N ARG A 45 -8.98 -4.57 4.72
CA ARG A 45 -7.83 -4.29 5.60
C ARG A 45 -8.00 -2.98 6.37
N LYS A 46 -8.00 -3.07 7.71
CA LYS A 46 -7.95 -1.91 8.62
C LYS A 46 -6.55 -1.55 9.10
N ILE A 47 -5.61 -2.49 8.97
CA ILE A 47 -4.20 -2.30 9.28
C ILE A 47 -3.38 -3.15 8.31
N VAL A 48 -2.27 -2.60 7.83
CA VAL A 48 -1.25 -3.34 7.07
C VAL A 48 0.10 -3.02 7.67
N ALA A 49 0.88 -4.05 7.99
CA ALA A 49 2.30 -3.94 8.25
C ALA A 49 3.01 -4.69 7.12
N ALA A 50 3.83 -3.98 6.34
CA ALA A 50 4.45 -4.53 5.14
C ALA A 50 5.94 -4.22 5.12
N CYS A 51 6.69 -5.13 4.50
CA CYS A 51 8.13 -5.01 4.31
C CYS A 51 8.44 -5.13 2.82
N ARG A 52 9.31 -4.26 2.31
CA ARG A 52 9.82 -4.36 0.95
C ARG A 52 11.09 -5.21 0.94
N LEU A 53 11.12 -6.23 0.09
CA LEU A 53 12.29 -7.06 -0.15
C LEU A 53 12.66 -7.02 -1.63
N GLY A 54 13.97 -6.98 -1.89
CA GLY A 54 14.56 -6.91 -3.23
C GLY A 54 14.63 -5.49 -3.77
N GLU A 55 14.45 -5.35 -5.09
CA GLU A 55 14.52 -4.09 -5.85
C GLU A 55 13.70 -2.95 -5.22
N LYS A 56 14.11 -1.70 -5.43
CA LYS A 56 13.35 -0.52 -4.99
C LYS A 56 11.98 -0.44 -5.69
N ILE A 57 10.94 -0.03 -4.95
CA ILE A 57 9.62 0.31 -5.51
C ILE A 57 9.09 1.59 -4.89
N SER A 58 8.41 2.42 -5.68
CA SER A 58 7.76 3.63 -5.14
C SER A 58 6.30 3.31 -4.78
N LEU A 59 5.90 3.63 -3.56
CA LEU A 59 4.53 3.62 -3.08
C LEU A 59 3.95 5.02 -3.26
N HIS A 60 2.84 5.10 -3.95
CA HIS A 60 2.16 6.35 -4.27
C HIS A 60 0.85 6.44 -3.51
N TYR A 61 0.55 7.61 -2.96
CA TYR A 61 -0.76 7.95 -2.40
C TYR A 61 -1.35 9.16 -3.10
N ASN A 62 -2.66 9.11 -3.36
CA ASN A 62 -3.39 10.27 -3.86
C ASN A 62 -4.82 10.27 -3.33
N TRP A 63 -5.38 11.46 -3.12
CA TRP A 63 -6.79 11.62 -2.79
C TRP A 63 -7.66 11.46 -4.03
N PHE A 64 -8.86 10.93 -3.83
CA PHE A 64 -9.87 10.78 -4.88
C PHE A 64 -11.25 11.20 -4.37
N LEU A 65 -11.97 11.97 -5.18
CA LEU A 65 -13.36 12.35 -4.96
C LEU A 65 -14.15 12.03 -6.23
N ARG A 66 -15.25 11.28 -6.12
CA ARG A 66 -16.06 10.84 -7.27
C ARG A 66 -15.27 10.12 -8.38
N GLY A 67 -14.14 9.52 -8.03
CA GLY A 67 -13.25 8.83 -8.96
C GLY A 67 -12.21 9.73 -9.63
N GLU A 68 -12.26 11.04 -9.41
CA GLU A 68 -11.25 11.98 -9.88
C GLU A 68 -10.15 12.16 -8.85
N SER A 69 -8.90 12.31 -9.31
CA SER A 69 -7.77 12.59 -8.42
C SER A 69 -7.80 14.02 -7.92
N VAL A 70 -7.56 14.21 -6.63
CA VAL A 70 -7.56 15.52 -5.98
C VAL A 70 -6.21 15.75 -5.29
N GLY A 71 -5.71 16.99 -5.35
CA GLY A 71 -4.56 17.44 -4.58
C GLY A 71 -3.21 16.88 -5.03
N LYS A 72 -2.20 17.08 -4.16
CA LYS A 72 -0.81 16.69 -4.42
C LYS A 72 -0.59 15.21 -4.10
N ARG A 73 0.10 14.53 -5.01
CA ARG A 73 0.53 13.14 -4.82
C ARG A 73 1.65 13.04 -3.80
N ILE A 74 1.55 12.06 -2.91
CA ILE A 74 2.65 11.62 -2.04
C ILE A 74 3.34 10.43 -2.70
N LYS A 75 4.68 10.43 -2.69
CA LYS A 75 5.52 9.34 -3.19
C LYS A 75 6.50 8.95 -2.08
N ILE A 76 6.56 7.66 -1.79
CA ILE A 76 7.44 7.09 -0.77
C ILE A 76 8.25 6.02 -1.46
N ASP A 77 9.56 6.21 -1.50
CA ASP A 77 10.47 5.24 -2.08
C ASP A 77 10.79 4.17 -1.03
N LEU A 78 10.44 2.93 -1.33
CA LEU A 78 10.67 1.77 -0.48
C LEU A 78 11.84 0.96 -1.04
N ASN A 79 12.92 0.90 -0.28
CA ASN A 79 14.13 0.15 -0.57
C ASN A 79 14.05 -1.24 0.07
N HIS A 80 15.06 -2.07 -0.22
CA HIS A 80 15.22 -3.35 0.45
C HIS A 80 15.28 -3.18 1.97
N GLY A 81 14.45 -3.93 2.70
CA GLY A 81 14.42 -3.92 4.17
C GLY A 81 13.47 -2.89 4.77
N ASP A 82 13.02 -1.89 4.00
CA ASP A 82 12.11 -0.87 4.51
C ASP A 82 10.77 -1.50 4.94
N MET A 83 10.33 -1.13 6.13
CA MET A 83 9.02 -1.47 6.68
C MET A 83 8.12 -0.24 6.73
N TYR A 84 6.84 -0.45 6.46
CA TYR A 84 5.84 0.60 6.58
C TYR A 84 4.54 0.04 7.15
N ILE A 85 3.79 0.92 7.82
CA ILE A 85 2.51 0.59 8.45
C ILE A 85 1.45 1.52 7.89
N MET A 86 0.37 0.93 7.38
CA MET A 86 -0.80 1.68 6.94
C MET A 86 -1.89 1.63 8.01
N SER A 87 -2.39 2.80 8.40
CA SER A 87 -3.64 2.93 9.13
C SER A 87 -4.85 2.60 8.24
N GLU A 88 -6.04 2.45 8.82
CA GLU A 88 -7.29 2.18 8.10
C GLU A 88 -7.58 3.18 6.97
N LYS A 89 -7.17 4.45 7.14
CA LYS A 89 -7.30 5.45 6.08
C LYS A 89 -6.25 5.25 4.98
N ALA A 90 -5.02 4.92 5.34
CA ALA A 90 -3.93 4.69 4.40
C ALA A 90 -4.12 3.39 3.60
N THR A 91 -4.73 2.35 4.17
CA THR A 91 -5.13 1.16 3.38
C THR A 91 -6.18 1.51 2.33
N GLY A 92 -6.87 2.64 2.48
CA GLY A 92 -7.98 3.02 1.62
C GLY A 92 -9.20 2.13 1.85
N ASN A 93 -9.42 1.68 3.09
CA ASN A 93 -10.56 0.83 3.45
C ASN A 93 -11.90 1.40 2.94
N ASP A 94 -12.01 2.74 2.97
CA ASP A 94 -13.19 3.48 2.55
C ASP A 94 -13.22 3.88 1.06
N TRP A 95 -12.30 3.39 0.22
CA TRP A 95 -12.09 3.88 -1.16
C TRP A 95 -13.29 3.79 -2.10
N LYS A 96 -14.27 2.93 -1.77
CA LYS A 96 -15.54 2.79 -2.50
C LYS A 96 -16.55 3.91 -2.20
N LYS A 97 -16.33 4.72 -1.15
CA LYS A 97 -17.19 5.87 -0.81
C LYS A 97 -16.98 7.03 -1.80
N LYS A 98 -17.68 7.00 -2.94
CA LYS A 98 -17.52 7.96 -4.04
C LYS A 98 -17.86 9.42 -3.68
N LYS A 99 -18.73 9.65 -2.69
CA LYS A 99 -19.21 10.99 -2.29
C LYS A 99 -18.29 11.71 -1.30
N THR A 100 -17.26 11.04 -0.79
CA THR A 100 -16.30 11.59 0.18
C THR A 100 -14.87 11.47 -0.34
N LEU A 101 -13.95 12.23 0.24
CA LEU A 101 -12.52 12.09 -0.08
C LEU A 101 -11.99 10.73 0.40
N THR A 102 -11.44 9.98 -0.54
CA THR A 102 -10.85 8.67 -0.29
C THR A 102 -9.37 8.69 -0.62
N LEU A 103 -8.56 8.06 0.23
CA LEU A 103 -7.13 7.93 -0.02
C LEU A 103 -6.91 6.59 -0.72
N ARG A 104 -6.17 6.60 -1.83
CA ARG A 104 -5.84 5.39 -2.59
C ARG A 104 -4.36 5.30 -2.81
N HIS A 105 -3.87 4.07 -2.93
CA HIS A 105 -2.46 3.81 -3.11
C HIS A 105 -2.17 2.94 -4.34
N ALA A 106 -0.97 3.12 -4.90
CA ALA A 106 -0.47 2.41 -6.08
C ALA A 106 1.02 2.13 -5.90
N ALA A 107 1.54 1.10 -6.55
CA ALA A 107 2.97 0.79 -6.52
C ALA A 107 3.45 0.19 -7.85
N GLY A 108 4.74 0.35 -8.16
CA GLY A 108 5.40 -0.29 -9.29
C GLY A 108 5.56 0.61 -10.51
N ALA A 109 5.53 0.00 -11.70
CA ALA A 109 5.84 0.66 -12.96
C ALA A 109 4.94 1.87 -13.24
N LYS A 110 5.45 2.84 -14.02
CA LYS A 110 4.76 4.10 -14.36
C LYS A 110 3.32 3.88 -14.87
N LYS A 111 3.05 2.80 -15.61
CA LYS A 111 1.70 2.51 -16.12
C LYS A 111 0.65 2.27 -15.02
N TYR A 112 1.06 1.83 -13.83
CA TYR A 112 0.18 1.63 -12.68
C TYR A 112 0.08 2.87 -11.80
N THR A 113 1.15 3.66 -11.75
CA THR A 113 1.25 4.84 -10.86
C THR A 113 0.88 6.15 -11.58
N THR A 114 0.56 6.10 -12.87
CA THR A 114 0.04 7.25 -13.63
C THR A 114 -1.47 7.37 -13.45
N ILE A 115 -1.95 8.56 -13.07
CA ILE A 115 -3.37 8.89 -13.09
C ILE A 115 -3.67 9.49 -14.45
N LYS A 116 -4.57 8.87 -15.21
CA LYS A 116 -5.03 9.42 -16.49
C LYS A 116 -6.09 10.48 -16.21
N SER A 117 -5.95 11.66 -16.81
CA SER A 117 -7.05 12.61 -16.85
C SER A 117 -8.19 12.00 -17.65
N LYS A 118 -9.43 12.10 -17.16
CA LYS A 118 -10.57 11.87 -18.04
C LYS A 118 -10.58 12.98 -19.08
N LYS A 119 -10.58 12.60 -20.36
CA LYS A 119 -10.91 13.50 -21.46
C LYS A 119 -12.39 13.80 -21.42
#